data_AF-A0A1B8U375-F1
#
_entry.id   AF-A0A1B8U375-F1
#
_cell.length_a   1.000
_cell.length_b   1.000
_cell.length_c   1.000
_cell.angle_alpha   90.00
_cell.angle_beta   90.00
_cell.angle_gamma   90.00
#
_symmetry.space_group_name_H-M   'P 1'
#
loop_
_entity.id
_entity.type
_entity.pdbx_description
1 polymer ?
#
loop_
_entity_poly.entity_id
_entity_poly.type
_entity_poly.pdbx_seq_one_letter_code
_entity_poly.pdbx_strand_id
1 'polypeptide(L)'
;MKLRKRYFLLIFIAIAPFYKFVHPENYCFGDTDLVIIGGYMVLFAITFLVIFFNNLYLITIKRELFNYRPVLIAVVFLIALYTTLGLHDQNIFKDKVKVYNGFSKENDVLEINLFDDNTFELKIIYPKSYCVEKGDYSFKNDTLLLNKYNKVKGNIIFDDVYIYNESYKSLNPIYTGLPVFALKK
;
A
#
# COMPACT_ATOMS: atom_id res chain seq x y z
N MET A 1 4.11 16.49 -28.54
CA MET A 1 4.92 15.27 -28.74
C MET A 1 4.00 14.14 -29.23
N LYS A 2 4.06 13.72 -30.50
CA LYS A 2 3.19 12.64 -31.02
C LYS A 2 3.69 11.29 -30.49
N LEU A 3 3.13 10.82 -29.37
CA LEU A 3 3.22 9.42 -28.95
C LEU A 3 2.68 8.58 -30.12
N ARG A 4 3.57 7.91 -30.87
CA ARG A 4 3.15 6.96 -31.91
C ARG A 4 2.28 5.92 -31.20
N LYS A 5 1.06 5.68 -31.71
CA LYS A 5 0.09 4.67 -31.21
C LYS A 5 0.74 3.30 -30.90
N ARG A 6 1.88 3.00 -31.55
CA ARG A 6 2.74 1.83 -31.36
C ARG A 6 3.11 1.50 -29.91
N TYR A 7 3.22 2.47 -29.00
CA TYR A 7 3.61 2.21 -27.60
C TYR A 7 2.46 2.32 -26.59
N PHE A 8 1.24 2.60 -27.06
CA PHE A 8 0.10 2.79 -26.16
C PHE A 8 -0.17 1.55 -25.31
N LEU A 9 -0.14 0.36 -25.90
CA LEU A 9 -0.33 -0.90 -25.19
C LEU A 9 0.74 -1.13 -24.12
N LEU A 10 2.02 -0.88 -24.45
CA LEU A 10 3.13 -1.05 -23.52
C LEU A 10 2.99 -0.11 -22.31
N ILE A 11 2.62 1.16 -22.55
CA ILE A 11 2.41 2.16 -21.50
C ILE A 11 1.19 1.78 -20.65
N PHE A 12 0.10 1.35 -21.27
CA PHE A 12 -1.11 0.93 -20.57
C PHE A 12 -0.82 -0.25 -19.62
N ILE A 13 -0.14 -1.29 -20.12
CA ILE A 13 0.23 -2.45 -19.29
C ILE A 13 1.23 -2.06 -18.20
N ALA A 14 2.16 -1.12 -18.47
CA ALA A 14 3.08 -0.61 -17.47
C ALA A 14 2.37 0.12 -16.32
N ILE A 15 1.31 0.88 -16.61
CA ILE A 15 0.58 1.63 -15.59
C ILE A 15 -0.41 0.73 -14.83
N ALA A 16 -0.95 -0.29 -15.49
CA ALA A 16 -1.97 -1.18 -14.91
C ALA A 16 -1.64 -1.69 -13.49
N PRO A 17 -0.49 -2.29 -13.17
CA PRO A 17 -0.25 -2.82 -11.81
C PRO A 17 -0.33 -1.75 -10.72
N PHE A 18 -0.18 -0.47 -11.04
CA PHE A 18 -0.19 0.61 -10.06
C PHE A 18 -1.54 0.89 -9.41
N TYR A 19 -2.66 0.44 -10.01
CA TYR A 19 -3.98 0.60 -9.39
C TYR A 19 -4.08 -0.12 -8.04
N LYS A 20 -3.29 -1.19 -7.85
CA LYS A 20 -3.26 -1.99 -6.63
C LYS A 20 -2.53 -1.36 -5.46
N PHE A 21 -1.89 -0.20 -5.64
CA PHE A 21 -1.17 0.49 -4.57
C PHE A 21 -1.88 1.76 -4.08
N VAL A 22 -2.94 2.18 -4.77
CA VAL A 22 -3.69 3.39 -4.39
C VAL A 22 -4.92 2.97 -3.60
N HIS A 23 -4.87 3.17 -2.27
CA HIS A 23 -5.93 2.78 -1.35
C HIS A 23 -6.48 3.99 -0.59
N PRO A 24 -7.54 4.65 -1.12
CA PRO A 24 -8.18 5.76 -0.41
C PRO A 24 -8.96 5.29 0.83
N GLU A 25 -9.51 4.08 0.79
CA GLU A 25 -10.32 3.50 1.87
C GLU A 25 -9.59 2.36 2.58
N ASN A 26 -10.32 1.63 3.43
CA ASN A 26 -9.87 0.37 4.01
C ASN A 26 -9.44 -0.60 2.91
N TYR A 27 -8.32 -1.26 3.10
CA TYR A 27 -7.80 -2.22 2.11
C TYR A 27 -7.13 -3.39 2.79
N CYS A 28 -7.06 -4.50 2.07
CA CYS A 28 -6.20 -5.63 2.42
C CYS A 28 -5.24 -5.87 1.27
N PHE A 29 -4.02 -6.20 1.62
CA PHE A 29 -2.96 -6.51 0.67
C PHE A 29 -2.30 -7.83 1.08
N GLY A 30 -2.17 -8.75 0.14
CA GLY A 30 -1.52 -10.04 0.41
C GLY A 30 -1.10 -10.78 -0.85
N ASP A 31 -0.90 -12.09 -0.71
CA ASP A 31 -0.44 -12.97 -1.80
C ASP A 31 -1.25 -12.83 -3.09
N THR A 32 -2.59 -12.68 -2.99
CA THR A 32 -3.45 -12.52 -4.16
C THR A 32 -3.14 -11.26 -4.96
N ASP A 33 -2.82 -10.16 -4.28
CA ASP A 33 -2.48 -8.89 -4.94
C ASP A 33 -1.09 -8.98 -5.60
N LEU A 34 -0.15 -9.64 -4.95
CA LEU A 34 1.17 -9.91 -5.52
C LEU A 34 1.09 -10.79 -6.78
N VAL A 35 0.19 -11.79 -6.80
CA VAL A 35 -0.05 -12.61 -8.00
C VAL A 35 -0.61 -11.75 -9.15
N ILE A 36 -1.55 -10.84 -8.86
CA ILE A 36 -2.10 -9.92 -9.88
C ILE A 36 -0.99 -9.02 -10.45
N ILE A 37 -0.17 -8.41 -9.59
CA ILE A 37 0.97 -7.57 -10.00
C ILE A 37 1.96 -8.39 -10.84
N GLY A 38 2.28 -9.62 -10.40
CA GLY A 38 3.13 -10.56 -11.13
C GLY A 38 2.57 -10.92 -12.51
N GLY A 39 1.25 -11.09 -12.64
CA GLY A 39 0.58 -11.31 -13.92
C GLY A 39 0.79 -10.14 -14.88
N TYR A 40 0.61 -8.90 -14.41
CA TYR A 40 0.89 -7.70 -15.22
C TYR A 40 2.36 -7.58 -15.60
N MET A 41 3.29 -7.97 -14.72
CA MET A 41 4.72 -8.00 -15.02
C MET A 41 5.06 -8.94 -16.18
N VAL A 42 4.47 -10.14 -16.21
CA VAL A 42 4.66 -11.09 -17.31
C VAL A 42 4.11 -10.53 -18.62
N LEU A 43 2.90 -9.96 -18.59
CA LEU A 43 2.29 -9.33 -19.78
C LEU A 43 3.14 -8.15 -20.29
N PHE A 44 3.68 -7.35 -19.38
CA PHE A 44 4.59 -6.26 -19.71
C PHE A 44 5.85 -6.79 -20.39
N ALA A 45 6.50 -7.80 -19.81
CA ALA A 45 7.72 -8.40 -20.33
C ALA A 45 7.52 -8.97 -21.74
N ILE A 46 6.44 -9.72 -21.98
CA ILE A 46 6.12 -10.26 -23.31
C ILE A 46 5.94 -9.12 -24.32
N THR A 47 5.15 -8.11 -23.98
CA THR A 47 4.89 -6.96 -24.86
C THR A 47 6.16 -6.18 -25.16
N PHE A 48 7.00 -5.97 -24.15
CA PHE A 48 8.31 -5.33 -24.30
C PHE A 48 9.22 -6.13 -25.23
N LEU A 49 9.36 -7.44 -25.03
CA LEU A 49 10.21 -8.30 -25.85
C LEU A 49 9.76 -8.30 -27.31
N VAL A 50 8.46 -8.40 -27.59
CA VAL A 50 7.93 -8.34 -28.96
C VAL A 50 8.30 -7.02 -29.64
N ILE A 51 8.14 -5.89 -28.93
CA ILE A 51 8.50 -4.57 -29.47
C ILE A 51 10.01 -4.44 -29.66
N PHE A 52 10.79 -4.94 -28.70
CA PHE A 52 12.25 -4.86 -28.70
C PHE A 52 12.85 -5.66 -29.86
N PHE A 53 12.45 -6.93 -30.02
CA PHE A 53 12.90 -7.76 -31.15
C PHE A 53 12.45 -7.23 -32.50
N ASN A 54 11.24 -6.69 -32.60
CA ASN A 54 10.77 -6.05 -33.84
C ASN A 54 11.63 -4.81 -34.19
N ASN A 55 12.01 -4.00 -33.20
CA ASN A 55 12.93 -2.89 -33.43
C ASN A 55 14.32 -3.38 -33.86
N LEU A 56 14.86 -4.42 -33.20
CA LEU A 56 16.14 -5.02 -33.59
C LEU A 56 16.10 -5.53 -35.04
N TYR A 57 15.04 -6.24 -35.42
CA TYR A 57 14.83 -6.75 -36.78
C TYR A 57 14.82 -5.62 -37.83
N LEU A 58 14.11 -4.52 -37.55
CA LEU A 58 14.06 -3.36 -38.45
C LEU A 58 15.42 -2.67 -38.62
N ILE A 59 16.26 -2.70 -37.58
CA ILE A 59 17.64 -2.18 -37.64
C ILE A 59 18.52 -3.11 -38.48
N THR A 60 18.38 -4.42 -38.32
CA THR A 60 19.14 -5.41 -39.12
C THR A 60 18.90 -5.23 -40.62
N ILE A 61 17.67 -4.90 -41.01
CA ILE A 61 17.31 -4.62 -42.41
C ILE A 61 17.62 -3.16 -42.82
N LYS A 62 18.30 -2.40 -41.95
CA LYS A 62 18.68 -0.99 -42.14
C LYS A 62 17.49 -0.07 -42.48
N ARG A 63 16.30 -0.43 -42.03
CA ARG A 63 15.04 0.29 -42.34
C ARG A 63 14.79 1.45 -41.38
N GLU A 64 15.21 1.32 -40.12
CA GLU A 64 15.08 2.35 -39.09
C GLU A 64 16.34 2.40 -38.18
N LEU A 65 16.61 3.54 -37.56
CA LEU A 65 17.59 3.69 -36.47
C LEU A 65 17.03 3.14 -35.15
N PHE A 66 17.92 2.78 -34.21
CA PHE A 66 17.50 2.23 -32.92
C PHE A 66 16.59 3.19 -32.16
N ASN A 67 15.39 2.71 -31.80
CA ASN A 67 14.42 3.49 -31.05
C ASN A 67 14.50 3.12 -29.57
N TYR A 68 15.10 4.00 -28.77
CA TYR A 68 15.33 3.79 -27.34
C TYR A 68 14.06 3.91 -26.47
N ARG A 69 12.94 4.40 -27.01
CA ARG A 69 11.73 4.68 -26.22
C ARG A 69 11.20 3.47 -25.42
N PRO A 70 11.10 2.24 -25.96
CA PRO A 70 10.65 1.09 -25.20
C PRO A 70 11.58 0.75 -24.03
N VAL A 71 12.89 0.92 -24.22
CA VAL A 71 13.89 0.70 -23.17
C VAL A 71 13.71 1.72 -22.06
N LEU A 72 13.54 3.00 -22.41
CA LEU A 72 13.25 4.05 -21.44
C LEU A 72 11.95 3.80 -20.66
N ILE A 73 10.89 3.35 -21.34
CA ILE A 73 9.63 2.95 -20.68
C ILE A 73 9.87 1.81 -19.69
N ALA A 74 10.63 0.79 -20.07
CA ALA A 74 10.94 -0.35 -19.20
C ALA A 74 11.77 0.06 -17.97
N VAL A 75 12.78 0.91 -18.15
CA VAL A 75 13.58 1.43 -17.03
C VAL A 75 12.73 2.22 -16.05
N VAL A 76 11.91 3.16 -16.56
CA VAL A 76 11.01 3.95 -15.71
C VAL A 76 10.01 3.07 -14.98
N PHE A 77 9.44 2.07 -15.67
CA PHE A 77 8.51 1.11 -15.08
C PHE A 77 9.16 0.29 -13.95
N LEU A 78 10.36 -0.25 -14.16
CA LEU A 78 11.06 -1.05 -13.15
C LEU A 78 11.41 -0.23 -11.91
N ILE A 79 11.90 1.00 -12.09
CA ILE A 79 12.20 1.92 -10.98
C ILE A 79 10.92 2.21 -10.21
N ALA A 80 9.85 2.62 -10.90
CA ALA A 80 8.58 2.95 -10.27
C ALA A 80 7.97 1.76 -9.52
N LEU A 81 8.04 0.56 -10.09
CA LEU A 81 7.53 -0.64 -9.46
C LEU A 81 8.34 -1.02 -8.22
N TYR A 82 9.67 -0.96 -8.32
CA TYR A 82 10.56 -1.25 -7.19
C TYR A 82 10.31 -0.29 -6.02
N THR A 83 10.22 1.02 -6.30
CA THR A 83 9.95 2.02 -5.26
C THR A 83 8.56 1.85 -4.66
N THR A 84 7.55 1.55 -5.49
CA THR A 84 6.18 1.39 -5.01
C THR A 84 6.04 0.13 -4.18
N LEU A 85 6.62 -1.00 -4.58
CA LEU A 85 6.67 -2.23 -3.77
C LEU A 85 7.45 -2.03 -2.47
N GLY A 86 8.57 -1.30 -2.49
CA GLY A 86 9.35 -1.04 -1.29
C GLY A 86 8.64 -0.15 -0.26
N LEU A 87 7.73 0.71 -0.72
CA LEU A 87 7.05 1.71 0.11
C LEU A 87 5.54 1.46 0.25
N HIS A 88 5.00 0.37 -0.32
CA HIS A 88 3.55 0.13 -0.39
C HIS A 88 2.87 0.03 0.98
N ASP A 89 3.62 -0.30 2.02
CA ASP A 89 3.13 -0.47 3.37
C ASP A 89 3.36 0.77 4.26
N GLN A 90 3.92 1.84 3.68
CA GLN A 90 4.22 3.11 4.32
C GLN A 90 3.38 4.23 3.72
N ASN A 91 2.83 5.07 4.58
CA ASN A 91 2.18 6.30 4.15
C ASN A 91 3.25 7.39 3.99
N ILE A 92 3.82 7.54 2.78
CA ILE A 92 4.93 8.47 2.50
C ILE A 92 4.48 9.94 2.54
N PHE A 93 3.17 10.19 2.47
CA PHE A 93 2.62 11.54 2.41
C PHE A 93 2.24 12.12 3.77
N LYS A 94 2.33 11.34 4.85
CA LYS A 94 1.91 11.75 6.19
C LYS A 94 2.95 11.39 7.24
N ASP A 95 3.25 12.34 8.11
CA ASP A 95 4.16 12.10 9.22
C ASP A 95 3.44 11.38 10.37
N LYS A 96 4.06 10.31 10.86
CA LYS A 96 3.54 9.54 12.00
C LYS A 96 3.89 10.27 13.30
N VAL A 97 2.89 10.73 14.03
CA VAL A 97 3.06 11.42 15.32
C VAL A 97 3.21 10.41 16.46
N LYS A 98 2.38 9.36 16.47
CA LYS A 98 2.45 8.28 17.46
C LYS A 98 2.15 6.94 16.80
N VAL A 99 2.91 5.93 17.19
CA VAL A 99 2.71 4.55 16.75
C VAL A 99 2.50 3.67 17.97
N TYR A 100 1.48 2.84 17.96
CA TYR A 100 1.16 1.93 19.05
C TYR A 100 1.06 0.50 18.54
N ASN A 101 1.67 -0.44 19.25
CA ASN A 101 1.64 -1.85 18.90
C ASN A 101 0.82 -2.63 19.94
N GLY A 102 0.05 -3.60 19.47
CA GLY A 102 -0.72 -4.51 20.30
C GLY A 102 -0.85 -5.88 19.62
N PHE A 103 -1.54 -6.78 20.30
CA PHE A 103 -1.85 -8.11 19.77
C PHE A 103 -3.35 -8.37 19.87
N SER A 104 -3.93 -8.94 18.81
CA SER A 104 -5.31 -9.42 18.83
C SER A 104 -5.45 -10.61 19.80
N LYS A 105 -6.69 -11.01 20.10
CA LYS A 105 -6.97 -12.25 20.84
C LYS A 105 -6.39 -13.50 20.16
N GLU A 106 -6.26 -13.46 18.84
CA GLU A 106 -5.73 -14.55 18.02
C GLU A 106 -4.21 -14.44 17.82
N ASN A 107 -3.55 -13.52 18.55
CA ASN A 107 -2.13 -13.19 18.46
C ASN A 107 -1.69 -12.54 17.13
N ASP A 108 -2.62 -11.95 16.38
CA ASP A 108 -2.27 -11.12 15.23
C ASP A 108 -1.58 -9.84 15.70
N VAL A 109 -0.60 -9.37 14.96
CA VAL A 109 0.07 -8.10 15.29
C VAL A 109 -0.81 -6.95 14.83
N LEU A 110 -1.09 -6.03 15.76
CA LEU A 110 -1.87 -4.83 15.52
C LEU A 110 -0.97 -3.60 15.66
N GLU A 111 -1.03 -2.67 14.70
CA GLU A 111 -0.28 -1.40 14.74
C GLU A 111 -1.24 -0.23 14.47
N ILE A 112 -1.41 0.67 15.44
CA ILE A 112 -2.11 1.95 15.26
C ILE A 112 -1.08 3.02 14.93
N ASN A 113 -1.21 3.62 13.76
CA ASN A 113 -0.45 4.80 13.33
C ASN A 113 -1.36 6.03 13.41
N LEU A 114 -0.96 7.02 14.20
CA LEU A 114 -1.62 8.33 14.26
C LEU A 114 -0.80 9.35 13.46
N PHE A 115 -1.47 10.07 12.56
CA PHE A 115 -0.85 11.08 11.70
C PHE A 115 -1.08 12.51 12.22
N ASP A 116 -0.33 13.45 11.69
CA ASP A 116 -0.37 14.88 12.04
C ASP A 116 -1.65 15.59 11.60
N ASP A 117 -2.31 15.08 10.56
CA ASP A 117 -3.57 15.59 10.00
C ASP A 117 -4.83 15.07 10.73
N ASN A 118 -4.68 14.53 11.94
CA ASN A 118 -5.74 13.89 12.74
C ASN A 118 -6.38 12.65 12.09
N THR A 119 -5.73 12.02 11.10
CA THR A 119 -6.15 10.70 10.60
C THR A 119 -5.36 9.56 11.25
N PHE A 120 -5.92 8.35 11.22
CA PHE A 120 -5.23 7.16 11.70
C PHE A 120 -5.31 6.00 10.70
N GLU A 121 -4.35 5.09 10.85
CA GLU A 121 -4.33 3.78 10.21
C GLU A 121 -4.16 2.70 11.27
N LEU A 122 -5.10 1.76 11.37
CA LEU A 122 -4.88 0.51 12.07
C LEU A 122 -4.46 -0.56 11.06
N LYS A 123 -3.24 -1.07 11.20
CA LYS A 123 -2.73 -2.21 10.45
C LYS A 123 -2.92 -3.49 11.26
N ILE A 124 -3.62 -4.46 10.68
CA ILE A 124 -3.78 -5.82 11.19
C ILE A 124 -2.89 -6.71 10.34
N ILE A 125 -1.88 -7.34 10.94
CA ILE A 125 -0.87 -8.11 10.23
C ILE A 125 -1.12 -9.61 10.45
N TYR A 126 -1.46 -10.29 9.36
CA TYR A 126 -1.59 -11.75 9.29
C TYR A 126 -0.31 -12.37 8.68
N PRO A 127 -0.12 -13.70 8.75
CA PRO A 127 1.09 -14.35 8.22
C PRO A 127 1.38 -14.13 6.73
N LYS A 128 0.35 -13.85 5.92
CA LYS A 128 0.44 -13.75 4.43
C LYS A 128 -0.24 -12.50 3.85
N SER A 129 -0.75 -11.65 4.71
CA SER A 129 -1.50 -10.47 4.30
C SER A 129 -1.53 -9.48 5.44
N TYR A 130 -1.89 -8.25 5.12
CA TYR A 130 -2.26 -7.28 6.12
C TYR A 130 -3.51 -6.53 5.66
N CYS A 131 -4.29 -6.07 6.61
CA CYS A 131 -5.41 -5.18 6.36
C CYS A 131 -5.17 -3.86 7.07
N VAL A 132 -5.57 -2.77 6.44
CA VAL A 132 -5.49 -1.42 6.98
C VAL A 132 -6.90 -0.85 7.08
N GLU A 133 -7.30 -0.48 8.29
CA GLU A 133 -8.49 0.31 8.54
C GLU A 133 -8.12 1.78 8.74
N LYS A 134 -8.88 2.68 8.11
CA LYS A 134 -8.63 4.12 8.10
C LYS A 134 -9.76 4.89 8.77
N GLY A 135 -9.41 6.04 9.34
CA GLY A 135 -10.39 6.96 9.90
C GLY A 135 -9.76 8.23 10.45
N ASP A 136 -10.56 8.97 11.19
CA ASP A 136 -10.14 10.16 11.93
C ASP A 136 -9.96 9.82 13.40
N TYR A 137 -9.04 10.50 14.08
CA TYR A 137 -8.90 10.40 15.53
C TYR A 137 -9.03 11.75 16.22
N SER A 138 -9.37 11.70 17.51
CA SER A 138 -9.30 12.88 18.38
C SER A 138 -8.88 12.48 19.78
N PHE A 139 -8.04 13.29 20.41
CA PHE A 139 -7.75 13.19 21.84
C PHE A 139 -8.64 14.16 22.62
N LYS A 140 -9.36 13.64 23.62
CA LYS A 140 -10.07 14.44 24.62
C LYS A 140 -9.55 14.03 26.00
N ASN A 141 -8.76 14.91 26.62
CA ASN A 141 -8.00 14.60 27.83
C ASN A 141 -7.16 13.32 27.60
N ASP A 142 -7.35 12.30 28.44
CA ASP A 142 -6.66 11.01 28.32
C ASP A 142 -7.40 10.01 27.44
N THR A 143 -8.42 10.43 26.69
CA THR A 143 -9.22 9.52 25.85
C THR A 143 -8.89 9.72 24.38
N LEU A 144 -8.44 8.65 23.72
CA LEU A 144 -8.30 8.56 22.27
C LEU A 144 -9.61 8.00 21.69
N LEU A 145 -10.23 8.78 20.80
CA LEU A 145 -11.41 8.39 20.03
C LEU A 145 -10.98 8.10 18.59
N LEU A 146 -11.32 6.91 18.09
CA LEU A 146 -11.07 6.45 16.74
C LEU A 146 -12.40 6.38 15.98
N ASN A 147 -12.56 7.22 14.97
CA ASN A 147 -13.73 7.25 14.11
C ASN A 147 -13.42 6.65 12.74
N LYS A 148 -13.75 5.37 12.56
CA LYS A 148 -13.52 4.60 11.32
C LYS A 148 -14.38 5.14 10.17
N TYR A 149 -13.82 5.24 8.97
CA TYR A 149 -14.57 5.65 7.78
C TYR A 149 -15.67 4.62 7.42
N ASN A 150 -15.36 3.33 7.51
CA ASN A 150 -16.31 2.25 7.24
C ASN A 150 -16.57 1.45 8.52
N LYS A 151 -17.69 1.74 9.19
CA LYS A 151 -18.15 0.99 10.37
C LYS A 151 -18.75 -0.34 9.92
N VAL A 152 -17.90 -1.34 9.70
CA VAL A 152 -18.38 -2.71 9.46
C VAL A 152 -18.97 -3.22 10.78
N LYS A 153 -20.31 -3.25 10.88
CA LYS A 153 -21.03 -3.78 12.05
C LYS A 153 -20.55 -5.21 12.33
N GLY A 154 -19.90 -5.41 13.47
CA GLY A 154 -19.49 -6.73 13.96
C GLY A 154 -17.98 -7.00 13.97
N ASN A 155 -17.11 -6.08 13.51
CA ASN A 155 -15.67 -6.29 13.57
C ASN A 155 -15.11 -5.88 14.96
N ILE A 156 -15.10 -6.81 15.92
CA ILE A 156 -14.69 -6.60 17.33
C ILE A 156 -13.15 -6.71 17.49
N ILE A 157 -12.38 -6.43 16.44
CA ILE A 157 -10.91 -6.60 16.49
C ILE A 157 -10.28 -5.53 17.39
N PHE A 158 -10.89 -4.35 17.49
CA PHE A 158 -10.40 -3.22 18.30
C PHE A 158 -11.52 -2.20 18.62
N ASP A 159 -11.33 -1.45 19.70
CA ASP A 159 -12.28 -0.48 20.23
C ASP A 159 -12.31 0.80 19.39
N ASP A 160 -13.40 1.55 19.50
CA ASP A 160 -13.48 2.92 18.98
C ASP A 160 -12.95 3.92 20.02
N VAL A 161 -12.79 3.50 21.27
CA VAL A 161 -12.39 4.37 22.38
C VAL A 161 -11.31 3.73 23.25
N TYR A 162 -10.23 4.46 23.49
CA TYR A 162 -9.12 4.04 24.33
C TYR A 162 -8.80 5.09 25.39
N ILE A 163 -8.46 4.64 26.59
CA ILE A 163 -7.92 5.49 27.66
C ILE A 163 -6.40 5.37 27.62
N TYR A 164 -5.73 6.50 27.38
CA TYR A 164 -4.28 6.62 27.44
C TYR A 164 -3.82 6.60 28.89
N ASN A 165 -2.90 5.70 29.18
CA ASN A 165 -2.23 5.60 30.47
C ASN A 165 -0.82 6.17 30.33
N GLU A 166 -0.57 7.31 30.96
CA GLU A 166 0.72 8.00 30.90
C GLU A 166 1.84 7.19 31.56
N SER A 167 1.56 6.51 32.68
CA SER A 167 2.55 5.72 33.43
C SER A 167 3.09 4.53 32.63
N TYR A 168 2.23 3.85 31.88
CA TYR A 168 2.60 2.68 31.06
C TYR A 168 2.79 3.03 29.58
N LYS A 169 2.56 4.30 29.19
CA LYS A 169 2.51 4.76 27.79
C LYS A 169 1.66 3.83 26.92
N SER A 170 0.50 3.43 27.42
CA SER A 170 -0.39 2.44 26.78
C SER A 170 -1.77 3.01 26.48
N LEU A 171 -2.46 2.40 25.52
CA LEU A 171 -3.87 2.62 25.21
C LEU A 171 -4.64 1.40 25.72
N ASN A 172 -5.49 1.63 26.72
CA ASN A 172 -6.33 0.60 27.31
C ASN A 172 -7.75 0.73 26.79
N PRO A 173 -8.37 -0.35 26.29
CA PRO A 173 -9.74 -0.31 25.81
C PRO A 173 -10.72 -0.11 26.97
N ILE A 174 -11.90 0.45 26.68
CA ILE A 174 -12.97 0.57 27.68
C ILE A 174 -13.60 -0.79 27.95
N TYR A 175 -13.77 -1.60 26.89
CA TYR A 175 -14.36 -2.93 27.01
C TYR A 175 -13.30 -4.01 27.28
N THR A 176 -13.63 -4.91 28.21
CA THR A 176 -12.76 -6.03 28.58
C THR A 176 -12.61 -7.04 27.43
N GLY A 177 -11.39 -7.55 27.26
CA GLY A 177 -11.08 -8.52 26.20
C GLY A 177 -10.79 -7.91 24.83
N LEU A 178 -10.60 -6.58 24.74
CA LEU A 178 -10.03 -5.93 23.56
C LEU A 178 -8.51 -5.74 23.72
N PRO A 179 -7.77 -5.55 22.61
CA PRO A 179 -6.32 -5.40 22.64
C PRO A 179 -5.90 -4.14 23.41
N VAL A 180 -4.86 -4.29 24.24
CA VAL A 180 -4.10 -3.17 24.81
C VAL A 180 -2.96 -2.84 23.87
N PHE A 181 -2.73 -1.56 23.60
CA PHE A 181 -1.61 -1.13 22.77
C PHE A 181 -0.56 -0.40 23.59
N ALA A 182 0.72 -0.66 23.34
CA ALA A 182 1.85 0.04 23.92
C ALA A 182 2.47 1.00 22.90
N LEU A 183 2.90 2.18 23.34
CA LEU A 183 3.58 3.14 22.48
C LEU A 183 4.91 2.54 21.98
N LYS A 184 5.08 2.50 20.66
CA LYS A 184 6.31 2.08 19.99
C LYS A 184 7.38 3.16 20.24
N LYS A 185 8.50 2.76 20.82
CA LYS A 185 9.66 3.64 21.06
C LYS A 185 10.37 3.99 19.77
#